data_AF-A0A6J6NZ81-F1
#
_entry.id   AF-A0A6J6NZ81-F1
#
_cell.length_a   1.000
_cell.length_b   1.000
_cell.length_c   1.000
_cell.angle_alpha   90.00
_cell.angle_beta   90.00
_cell.angle_gamma   90.00
#
_symmetry.space_group_name_H-M   'P 1'
#
loop_
_entity.id
_entity.type
_entity.pdbx_description
1 polymer ?
#
loop_
_entity_poly.entity_id
_entity_poly.type
_entity_poly.pdbx_seq_one_letter_code
_entity_poly.pdbx_strand_id
1 'polypeptide(L)'
;MQRNERELIADQAVELVKQWLEESKQAGARSPAEKRLAKILKDQKGLDWTLKFVDRVIRPSDIKVAAIELARLSQDLPKSLSFLDRITIRIGGLLAKPFSFIVIPTAKARLRQLVGHLIADARPAKLTKHIAKSKSDGIKLNLNLLGEAVLGESEANYRYEETFNLLKRPDVDYVSIKLSAVASQLSMWGFEQTVQRLVDKLTPLYEYAASQPTPKFINLDMEEYRDLGLTMLVFKKLLSKEQLHNLEAGIVLQAYLPDSFEALKELTDFAQTRTANGGAGIKVRIVKGANLAMEIVDAKWHGWELATYSTKADSDANYKRLIDYALDAKRITALRVGIAGHNLFDLAFAHKLSVAREVSDRVEFEMLQGMAQHLSAQVKKSVGSLLLYTPVVRPSEFQVAVAYLTRRLEENGSPENFMSGVFDITSNQDVFDRERMRFETSLRRIDELGPSQNTTQNRLV
;
A
#
# COMPACT_ATOMS: atom_id res chain seq x y z
N MET A 1 12.09 24.63 -19.44
CA MET A 1 10.63 24.60 -19.65
C MET A 1 9.93 23.71 -18.62
N GLN A 2 10.32 22.43 -18.49
CA GLN A 2 9.73 21.51 -17.50
C GLN A 2 9.90 21.95 -16.02
N ARG A 3 11.05 22.55 -15.65
CA ARG A 3 11.24 23.07 -14.27
C ARG A 3 10.24 24.19 -13.91
N ASN A 4 10.05 25.16 -14.80
CA ASN A 4 9.11 26.26 -14.56
C ASN A 4 7.65 25.77 -14.52
N GLU A 5 7.30 24.76 -15.33
CA GLU A 5 5.99 24.10 -15.23
C GLU A 5 5.81 23.45 -13.86
N ARG A 6 6.79 22.66 -13.40
CA ARG A 6 6.75 22.00 -12.09
C ARG A 6 6.61 22.99 -10.95
N GLU A 7 7.29 24.13 -10.99
CA GLU A 7 7.18 25.19 -9.98
C GLU A 7 5.78 25.82 -9.97
N LEU A 8 5.21 26.17 -11.13
CA LEU A 8 3.84 26.67 -11.22
C LEU A 8 2.81 25.66 -10.70
N ILE A 9 2.96 24.38 -11.07
CA ILE A 9 2.08 23.31 -10.60
C ILE A 9 2.24 23.07 -9.09
N ALA A 10 3.43 23.28 -8.54
CA ALA A 10 3.68 23.18 -7.11
C ALA A 10 2.88 24.23 -6.33
N ASP A 11 2.88 25.49 -6.78
CA ASP A 11 2.10 26.55 -6.15
C ASP A 11 0.59 26.23 -6.18
N GLN A 12 0.08 25.78 -7.33
CA GLN A 12 -1.30 25.34 -7.47
C GLN A 12 -1.65 24.13 -6.58
N ALA A 13 -0.70 23.21 -6.39
CA ALA A 13 -0.85 22.07 -5.51
C ALA A 13 -0.94 22.50 -4.05
N VAL A 14 -0.10 23.43 -3.61
CA VAL A 14 -0.14 23.99 -2.24
C VAL A 14 -1.49 24.64 -1.96
N GLU A 15 -2.02 25.43 -2.89
CA GLU A 15 -3.35 26.04 -2.75
C GLU A 15 -4.47 25.00 -2.71
N LEU A 16 -4.41 23.97 -3.54
CA LEU A 16 -5.38 22.87 -3.50
C LEU A 16 -5.34 22.11 -2.17
N VAL A 17 -4.15 21.90 -1.60
CA VAL A 17 -4.03 21.27 -0.27
C VAL A 17 -4.67 22.17 0.80
N LYS A 18 -4.44 23.48 0.78
CA LYS A 18 -5.11 24.41 1.71
C LYS A 18 -6.63 24.31 1.60
N GLN A 19 -7.16 24.26 0.38
CA GLN A 19 -8.59 24.07 0.13
C GLN A 19 -9.10 22.75 0.73
N TRP A 20 -8.43 21.62 0.47
CA TRP A 20 -8.81 20.33 1.05
C TRP A 20 -8.80 20.35 2.57
N LEU A 21 -7.81 20.98 3.18
CA LEU A 21 -7.71 21.10 4.63
C LEU A 21 -8.86 21.92 5.19
N GLU A 22 -9.21 23.04 4.57
CA GLU A 22 -10.31 23.90 5.02
C GLU A 22 -11.68 23.23 4.86
N GLU A 23 -11.96 22.65 3.70
CA GLU A 23 -13.21 21.89 3.46
C GLU A 23 -13.34 20.69 4.41
N SER A 24 -12.21 20.05 4.77
CA SER A 24 -12.22 18.92 5.71
C SER A 24 -12.63 19.35 7.13
N LYS A 25 -12.39 20.60 7.54
CA LYS A 25 -12.87 21.12 8.83
C LYS A 25 -14.39 21.27 8.84
N GLN A 26 -14.94 21.70 7.71
CA GLN A 26 -16.37 21.99 7.56
C GLN A 26 -17.22 20.71 7.42
N ALA A 27 -16.66 19.65 6.84
CA ALA A 27 -17.35 18.40 6.56
C ALA A 27 -17.62 17.48 7.78
N GLY A 28 -17.23 17.89 9.00
CA GLY A 28 -17.58 17.21 10.25
C GLY A 28 -16.42 16.45 10.93
N ALA A 29 -16.62 16.13 12.21
CA ALA A 29 -15.57 15.61 13.09
C ALA A 29 -15.14 14.18 12.74
N ARG A 30 -13.81 13.95 12.80
CA ARG A 30 -13.15 12.64 12.67
C ARG A 30 -13.86 11.54 13.45
N SER A 31 -13.82 10.31 12.92
CA SER A 31 -14.40 9.17 13.61
C SER A 31 -13.71 8.95 14.98
N PRO A 32 -14.42 8.45 16.01
CA PRO A 32 -13.81 8.14 17.30
C PRO A 32 -12.65 7.13 17.21
N ALA A 33 -12.65 6.26 16.21
CA ALA A 33 -11.58 5.30 15.96
C ALA A 33 -10.31 5.99 15.43
N GLU A 34 -10.44 6.87 14.44
CA GLU A 34 -9.31 7.65 13.91
C GLU A 34 -8.69 8.55 14.97
N LYS A 35 -9.50 9.20 15.82
CA LYS A 35 -9.00 10.04 16.92
C LYS A 35 -8.15 9.24 17.92
N ARG A 36 -8.57 8.02 18.25
CA ARG A 36 -7.82 7.14 19.16
C ARG A 36 -6.53 6.67 18.50
N LEU A 37 -6.60 6.23 17.25
CA LEU A 37 -5.45 5.78 16.49
C LEU A 37 -4.40 6.90 16.40
N ALA A 38 -4.82 8.11 16.04
CA ALA A 38 -3.95 9.28 16.01
C ALA A 38 -3.24 9.54 17.35
N LYS A 39 -3.96 9.45 18.48
CA LYS A 39 -3.39 9.66 19.81
C LYS A 39 -2.35 8.60 20.19
N ILE A 40 -2.57 7.35 19.77
CA ILE A 40 -1.64 6.24 19.99
C ILE A 40 -0.38 6.43 19.15
N LEU A 41 -0.53 6.78 17.88
CA LEU A 41 0.59 6.93 16.93
C LEU A 41 1.54 8.08 17.30
N LYS A 42 1.07 9.12 17.99
CA LYS A 42 1.91 10.23 18.46
C LYS A 42 2.75 9.92 19.69
N ASP A 43 2.34 8.94 20.48
CA ASP A 43 3.02 8.56 21.72
C ASP A 43 3.92 7.36 21.42
N GLN A 44 5.24 7.54 21.44
CA GLN A 44 6.19 6.46 21.17
C GLN A 44 5.95 5.25 22.07
N LYS A 45 5.59 5.48 23.35
CA LYS A 45 5.23 4.40 24.28
C LYS A 45 3.89 3.77 23.90
N GLY A 46 2.95 4.57 23.40
CA GLY A 46 1.66 4.14 22.85
C GLY A 46 1.81 3.19 21.67
N LEU A 47 2.64 3.58 20.69
CA LEU A 47 2.97 2.77 19.52
C LEU A 47 3.66 1.46 19.95
N ASP A 48 4.74 1.53 20.71
CA ASP A 48 5.48 0.34 21.19
C ASP A 48 4.57 -0.64 21.96
N TRP A 49 3.73 -0.12 22.87
CA TRP A 49 2.77 -0.94 23.59
C TRP A 49 1.75 -1.60 22.66
N THR A 50 1.24 -0.87 21.67
CA THR A 50 0.25 -1.39 20.70
C THR A 50 0.86 -2.48 19.83
N LEU A 51 2.10 -2.29 19.37
CA LEU A 51 2.83 -3.30 18.61
C LEU A 51 3.05 -4.57 19.43
N LYS A 52 3.51 -4.42 20.68
CA LYS A 52 3.65 -5.56 21.61
C LYS A 52 2.30 -6.24 21.88
N PHE A 53 1.22 -5.49 22.04
CA PHE A 53 -0.11 -6.06 22.25
C PHE A 53 -0.57 -6.88 21.03
N VAL A 54 -0.42 -6.33 19.83
CA VAL A 54 -0.77 -6.98 18.57
C VAL A 54 0.08 -8.25 18.37
N ASP A 55 1.39 -8.17 18.54
CA ASP A 55 2.28 -9.31 18.33
C ASP A 55 2.19 -10.37 19.46
N ARG A 56 2.07 -9.97 20.73
CA ARG A 56 2.19 -10.90 21.87
C ARG A 56 0.87 -11.36 22.47
N VAL A 57 -0.25 -10.68 22.20
CA VAL A 57 -1.58 -11.07 22.73
C VAL A 57 -2.50 -11.56 21.62
N ILE A 58 -2.42 -10.96 20.44
CA ILE A 58 -3.37 -11.26 19.36
C ILE A 58 -2.86 -12.37 18.46
N ARG A 59 -1.59 -12.29 18.05
CA ARG A 59 -0.94 -13.27 17.18
C ARG A 59 -0.91 -14.69 17.76
N PRO A 60 -0.65 -14.92 19.07
CA PRO A 60 -0.54 -16.29 19.57
C PRO A 60 -1.85 -17.06 19.45
N SER A 61 -1.74 -18.29 18.94
CA SER A 61 -2.85 -19.24 18.88
C SER A 61 -3.18 -19.80 20.27
N ASP A 62 -2.17 -19.96 21.14
CA ASP A 62 -2.36 -20.41 22.52
C ASP A 62 -2.90 -19.28 23.41
N ILE A 63 -4.11 -19.50 23.94
CA ILE A 63 -4.84 -18.58 24.81
C ILE A 63 -4.08 -18.36 26.14
N LYS A 64 -3.39 -19.36 26.68
CA LYS A 64 -2.61 -19.24 27.92
C LYS A 64 -1.38 -18.37 27.72
N VAL A 65 -0.69 -18.51 26.59
CA VAL A 65 0.45 -17.64 26.23
C VAL A 65 -0.03 -16.19 26.08
N ALA A 66 -1.11 -15.98 25.33
CA ALA A 66 -1.72 -14.66 25.19
C ALA A 66 -2.14 -14.04 26.53
N ALA A 67 -2.65 -14.86 27.47
CA ALA A 67 -3.01 -14.44 28.82
C ALA A 67 -1.82 -13.99 29.68
N ILE A 68 -0.69 -14.72 29.59
CA ILE A 68 0.55 -14.32 30.28
C ILE A 68 1.04 -12.98 29.74
N GLU A 69 1.04 -12.81 28.43
CA GLU A 69 1.48 -11.57 27.79
C GLU A 69 0.52 -10.39 28.07
N LEU A 70 -0.79 -10.62 28.08
CA LEU A 70 -1.76 -9.60 28.47
C LEU A 70 -1.55 -9.15 29.92
N ALA A 71 -1.32 -10.10 30.84
CA ALA A 71 -1.01 -9.79 32.23
C ALA A 71 0.27 -8.94 32.35
N ARG A 72 1.33 -9.29 31.61
CA ARG A 72 2.59 -8.52 31.57
C ARG A 72 2.36 -7.11 31.03
N LEU A 73 1.72 -6.98 29.87
CA LEU A 73 1.49 -5.69 29.22
C LEU A 73 0.51 -4.78 29.98
N SER A 74 -0.33 -5.34 30.84
CA SER A 74 -1.27 -4.57 31.67
C SER A 74 -0.60 -3.77 32.80
N GLN A 75 0.64 -4.11 33.15
CA GLN A 75 1.40 -3.48 34.24
C GLN A 75 1.91 -2.10 33.85
N ASP A 76 2.36 -1.93 32.60
CA ASP A 76 2.90 -0.67 32.10
C ASP A 76 2.11 -0.13 30.91
N LEU A 77 1.06 0.63 31.21
CA LEU A 77 0.15 1.19 30.20
C LEU A 77 0.52 2.61 29.78
N PRO A 78 0.53 2.92 28.48
CA PRO A 78 0.82 4.26 27.99
C PRO A 78 -0.28 5.27 28.34
N LYS A 79 0.10 6.55 28.45
CA LYS A 79 -0.82 7.66 28.77
C LYS A 79 -1.71 8.04 27.58
N SER A 80 -1.34 7.62 26.36
CA SER A 80 -2.15 7.78 25.15
C SER A 80 -3.49 7.06 25.23
N LEU A 81 -3.57 5.91 25.91
CA LEU A 81 -4.83 5.20 26.15
C LEU A 81 -5.80 6.02 27.02
N SER A 82 -7.10 5.88 26.77
CA SER A 82 -8.10 6.54 27.60
C SER A 82 -8.07 5.97 29.03
N PHE A 83 -8.61 6.74 30.00
CA PHE A 83 -8.71 6.26 31.38
C PHE A 83 -9.51 4.96 31.49
N LEU A 84 -10.63 4.86 30.75
CA LEU A 84 -11.46 3.66 30.71
C LEU A 84 -10.74 2.47 30.07
N ASP A 85 -10.00 2.70 28.98
CA ASP A 85 -9.23 1.62 28.33
C ASP A 85 -8.15 1.09 29.29
N ARG A 86 -7.47 1.99 30.03
CA ARG A 86 -6.45 1.59 31.01
C ARG A 86 -7.02 0.75 32.15
N ILE A 87 -8.17 1.14 32.70
CA ILE A 87 -8.86 0.34 33.72
C ILE A 87 -9.24 -1.03 33.16
N THR A 88 -9.87 -1.06 31.98
CA THR A 88 -10.34 -2.29 31.33
C THR A 88 -9.17 -3.25 31.08
N ILE A 89 -8.04 -2.74 30.57
CA ILE A 89 -6.85 -3.56 30.30
C ILE A 89 -6.21 -4.06 31.60
N ARG A 90 -6.18 -3.25 32.68
CA ARG A 90 -5.68 -3.70 33.99
C ARG A 90 -6.53 -4.82 34.57
N ILE A 91 -7.84 -4.67 34.57
CA ILE A 91 -8.77 -5.72 35.01
C ILE A 91 -8.60 -6.97 34.15
N GLY A 92 -8.53 -6.79 32.83
CA GLY A 92 -8.26 -7.85 31.87
C GLY A 92 -6.96 -8.59 32.18
N GLY A 93 -5.87 -7.88 32.46
CA GLY A 93 -4.57 -8.47 32.79
C GLY A 93 -4.56 -9.24 34.11
N LEU A 94 -5.25 -8.74 35.14
CA LEU A 94 -5.42 -9.45 36.42
C LEU A 94 -6.21 -10.76 36.24
N LEU A 95 -7.29 -10.71 35.45
CA LEU A 95 -8.15 -11.86 35.19
C LEU A 95 -7.65 -12.75 34.04
N ALA A 96 -6.62 -12.34 33.30
CA ALA A 96 -6.19 -13.01 32.07
C ALA A 96 -5.79 -14.46 32.31
N LYS A 97 -5.02 -14.75 33.37
CA LYS A 97 -4.56 -16.11 33.68
C LYS A 97 -5.70 -17.04 34.14
N PRO A 98 -6.48 -16.69 35.18
CA PRO A 98 -7.56 -17.57 35.66
C PRO A 98 -8.74 -17.70 34.68
N PHE A 99 -9.03 -16.66 33.89
CA PHE A 99 -10.18 -16.62 32.98
C PHE A 99 -9.77 -16.42 31.51
N SER A 100 -8.65 -17.03 31.11
CA SER A 100 -8.06 -16.90 29.78
C SER A 100 -9.05 -17.19 28.64
N PHE A 101 -9.92 -18.18 28.82
CA PHE A 101 -10.96 -18.58 27.87
C PHE A 101 -12.04 -17.52 27.61
N ILE A 102 -12.21 -16.52 28.48
CA ILE A 102 -13.14 -15.40 28.28
C ILE A 102 -12.37 -14.14 27.90
N VAL A 103 -11.31 -13.82 28.64
CA VAL A 103 -10.59 -12.56 28.53
C VAL A 103 -9.91 -12.43 27.16
N ILE A 104 -9.22 -13.47 26.68
CA ILE A 104 -8.47 -13.39 25.42
C ILE A 104 -9.39 -13.32 24.19
N PRO A 105 -10.43 -14.15 24.05
CA PRO A 105 -11.39 -13.97 22.96
C PRO A 105 -12.06 -12.59 22.96
N THR A 106 -12.39 -12.06 24.14
CA THR A 106 -12.97 -10.71 24.28
C THR A 106 -11.98 -9.63 23.86
N ALA A 107 -10.72 -9.73 24.27
CA ALA A 107 -9.66 -8.81 23.84
C ALA A 107 -9.44 -8.84 22.32
N LYS A 108 -9.38 -10.04 21.72
CA LYS A 108 -9.27 -10.23 20.27
C LYS A 108 -10.49 -9.65 19.54
N ALA A 109 -11.70 -9.89 20.01
CA ALA A 109 -12.94 -9.35 19.43
C ALA A 109 -12.98 -7.82 19.51
N ARG A 110 -12.57 -7.23 20.64
CA ARG A 110 -12.52 -5.78 20.82
C ARG A 110 -11.50 -5.15 19.88
N LEU A 111 -10.32 -5.74 19.72
CA LEU A 111 -9.33 -5.23 18.77
C LEU A 111 -9.87 -5.29 17.33
N ARG A 112 -10.48 -6.41 16.92
CA ARG A 112 -11.10 -6.52 15.58
C ARG A 112 -12.12 -5.41 15.33
N GLN A 113 -12.90 -5.04 16.33
CA GLN A 113 -13.85 -3.92 16.22
C GLN A 113 -13.12 -2.57 16.04
N LEU A 114 -11.98 -2.37 16.71
CA LEU A 114 -11.21 -1.13 16.62
C LEU A 114 -10.50 -0.98 15.27
N VAL A 115 -9.90 -2.06 14.75
CA VAL A 115 -9.12 -2.03 13.49
C VAL A 115 -9.92 -2.47 12.26
N GLY A 116 -11.18 -2.89 12.42
CA GLY A 116 -12.02 -3.38 11.33
C GLY A 116 -12.35 -2.35 10.24
N HIS A 117 -12.05 -1.07 10.47
CA HIS A 117 -12.12 -0.06 9.41
C HIS A 117 -10.90 -0.08 8.47
N LEU A 118 -9.77 -0.67 8.90
CA LEU A 118 -8.54 -0.81 8.13
C LEU A 118 -8.53 -2.08 7.25
N ILE A 119 -9.40 -3.05 7.55
CA ILE A 119 -9.40 -4.38 6.92
C ILE A 119 -10.84 -4.81 6.68
N ALA A 120 -11.13 -5.25 5.45
CA ALA A 120 -12.40 -5.83 5.09
C ALA A 120 -12.52 -7.31 5.54
N ASP A 121 -13.72 -7.69 5.94
CA ASP A 121 -14.04 -9.06 6.34
C ASP A 121 -14.32 -9.91 5.09
N ALA A 122 -13.57 -11.01 4.93
CA ALA A 122 -13.67 -11.90 3.77
C ALA A 122 -14.98 -12.70 3.69
N ARG A 123 -15.79 -12.74 4.76
CA ARG A 123 -17.05 -13.51 4.74
C ARG A 123 -17.97 -12.97 3.65
N PRO A 124 -18.55 -13.83 2.78
CA PRO A 124 -19.25 -13.41 1.57
C PRO A 124 -20.27 -12.27 1.78
N ALA A 125 -21.18 -12.41 2.76
CA ALA A 125 -22.20 -11.40 3.02
C ALA A 125 -21.63 -10.07 3.55
N LYS A 126 -20.54 -10.11 4.32
CA LYS A 126 -19.89 -8.90 4.84
C LYS A 126 -19.09 -8.20 3.75
N LEU A 127 -18.36 -8.97 2.94
CA LEU A 127 -17.59 -8.45 1.82
C LEU A 127 -18.50 -7.82 0.76
N THR A 128 -19.58 -8.49 0.36
CA THR A 128 -20.56 -7.93 -0.59
C THR A 128 -21.16 -6.62 -0.07
N LYS A 129 -21.53 -6.55 1.21
CA LYS A 129 -22.02 -5.31 1.81
C LYS A 129 -20.98 -4.18 1.78
N HIS A 130 -19.72 -4.51 2.05
CA HIS A 130 -18.60 -3.57 2.02
C HIS A 130 -18.32 -3.03 0.61
N ILE A 131 -18.30 -3.92 -0.38
CA ILE A 131 -18.14 -3.57 -1.80
C ILE A 131 -19.30 -2.68 -2.25
N ALA A 132 -20.55 -3.09 -1.97
CA ALA A 132 -21.74 -2.34 -2.36
C ALA A 132 -21.75 -0.93 -1.76
N LYS A 133 -21.38 -0.80 -0.48
CA LYS A 133 -21.28 0.51 0.19
C LYS A 133 -20.19 1.38 -0.44
N SER A 134 -19.03 0.82 -0.75
CA SER A 134 -17.95 1.57 -1.41
C SER A 134 -18.36 2.04 -2.80
N LYS A 135 -19.03 1.17 -3.57
CA LYS A 135 -19.57 1.50 -4.89
C LYS A 135 -20.64 2.60 -4.83
N SER A 136 -21.56 2.55 -3.87
CA SER A 136 -22.56 3.62 -3.67
C SER A 136 -21.91 4.96 -3.32
N ASP A 137 -20.75 4.91 -2.66
CA ASP A 137 -19.97 6.09 -2.31
C ASP A 137 -19.05 6.52 -3.45
N GLY A 138 -19.15 5.95 -4.66
CA GLY A 138 -18.33 6.27 -5.83
C GLY A 138 -16.85 5.92 -5.68
N ILE A 139 -16.55 4.90 -4.86
CA ILE A 139 -15.21 4.43 -4.56
C ILE A 139 -15.04 3.02 -5.14
N LYS A 140 -13.97 2.82 -5.91
CA LYS A 140 -13.55 1.49 -6.38
C LYS A 140 -12.68 0.82 -5.32
N LEU A 141 -12.66 -0.51 -5.29
CA LEU A 141 -11.84 -1.26 -4.36
C LEU A 141 -10.83 -2.13 -5.11
N ASN A 142 -9.57 -2.07 -4.69
CA ASN A 142 -8.53 -3.02 -5.06
C ASN A 142 -8.37 -4.00 -3.90
N LEU A 143 -8.87 -5.23 -4.06
CA LEU A 143 -8.88 -6.21 -2.98
C LEU A 143 -7.55 -6.96 -2.92
N ASN A 144 -6.95 -7.00 -1.73
CA ASN A 144 -5.76 -7.82 -1.46
C ASN A 144 -6.08 -8.81 -0.34
N LEU A 145 -6.05 -10.11 -0.63
CA LEU A 145 -6.23 -11.14 0.39
C LEU A 145 -4.94 -11.27 1.21
N LEU A 146 -4.97 -10.93 2.50
CA LEU A 146 -3.77 -11.03 3.32
C LEU A 146 -3.43 -12.50 3.60
N GLY A 147 -2.13 -12.79 3.60
CA GLY A 147 -1.57 -14.10 3.88
C GLY A 147 -0.29 -14.05 4.71
N GLU A 148 0.01 -15.16 5.39
CA GLU A 148 1.32 -15.35 5.99
C GLU A 148 2.36 -15.64 4.90
N ALA A 149 3.64 -15.61 5.28
CA ALA A 149 4.70 -15.98 4.36
C ALA A 149 4.52 -17.43 3.87
N VAL A 150 4.57 -17.62 2.55
CA VAL A 150 4.45 -18.93 1.93
C VAL A 150 5.78 -19.67 2.02
N LEU A 151 5.81 -20.72 2.83
CA LEU A 151 7.02 -21.54 3.04
C LEU A 151 7.05 -22.82 2.19
N GLY A 152 5.90 -23.25 1.65
CA GLY A 152 5.80 -24.48 0.87
C GLY A 152 4.66 -24.45 -0.15
N GLU A 153 4.68 -25.39 -1.09
CA GLU A 153 3.76 -25.40 -2.22
C GLU A 153 2.29 -25.60 -1.84
N SER A 154 2.00 -26.30 -0.74
CA SER A 154 0.61 -26.48 -0.27
C SER A 154 -0.02 -25.12 0.11
N GLU A 155 0.68 -24.30 0.90
CA GLU A 155 0.23 -22.95 1.25
C GLU A 155 0.20 -22.06 0.00
N ALA A 156 1.20 -22.17 -0.89
CA ALA A 156 1.25 -21.42 -2.14
C ALA A 156 0.02 -21.66 -3.02
N ASN A 157 -0.37 -22.92 -3.17
CA ASN A 157 -1.55 -23.34 -3.93
C ASN A 157 -2.83 -22.90 -3.23
N TYR A 158 -2.92 -23.03 -1.91
CA TYR A 158 -4.05 -22.54 -1.13
C TYR A 158 -4.28 -21.04 -1.33
N ARG A 159 -3.21 -20.23 -1.23
CA ARG A 159 -3.27 -18.78 -1.44
C ARG A 159 -3.65 -18.38 -2.87
N TYR A 160 -3.12 -19.12 -3.85
CA TYR A 160 -3.50 -18.95 -5.25
C TYR A 160 -4.99 -19.20 -5.46
N GLU A 161 -5.51 -20.35 -4.99
CA GLU A 161 -6.91 -20.71 -5.13
C GLU A 161 -7.84 -19.71 -4.42
N GLU A 162 -7.48 -19.24 -3.23
CA GLU A 162 -8.30 -18.26 -2.52
C GLU A 162 -8.33 -16.89 -3.24
N THR A 163 -7.21 -16.48 -3.83
CA THR A 163 -7.18 -15.27 -4.67
C THR A 163 -8.00 -15.46 -5.94
N PHE A 164 -7.94 -16.66 -6.53
CA PHE A 164 -8.74 -16.99 -7.72
C PHE A 164 -10.24 -17.03 -7.39
N ASN A 165 -10.63 -17.60 -6.26
CA ASN A 165 -12.01 -17.61 -5.76
C ASN A 165 -12.52 -16.20 -5.50
N LEU A 166 -11.69 -15.33 -4.93
CA LEU A 166 -12.00 -13.91 -4.75
C LEU A 166 -12.25 -13.23 -6.11
N LEU A 167 -11.36 -13.45 -7.08
CA LEU A 167 -11.49 -12.91 -8.43
C LEU A 167 -12.73 -13.44 -9.16
N LYS A 168 -13.16 -14.69 -8.92
CA LYS A 168 -14.35 -15.30 -9.53
C LYS A 168 -15.68 -14.71 -9.07
N ARG A 169 -15.69 -13.95 -7.97
CA ARG A 169 -16.92 -13.34 -7.47
C ARG A 169 -17.47 -12.29 -8.44
N PRO A 170 -18.80 -12.24 -8.68
CA PRO A 170 -19.39 -11.28 -9.61
C PRO A 170 -19.33 -9.83 -9.14
N ASP A 171 -19.14 -9.58 -7.83
CA ASP A 171 -19.03 -8.25 -7.25
C ASP A 171 -17.57 -7.75 -7.13
N VAL A 172 -16.59 -8.51 -7.64
CA VAL A 172 -15.17 -8.16 -7.58
C VAL A 172 -14.63 -7.85 -8.97
N ASP A 173 -14.19 -6.60 -9.14
CA ASP A 173 -13.63 -6.10 -10.41
C ASP A 173 -12.11 -6.01 -10.42
N TYR A 174 -11.46 -5.96 -9.24
CA TYR A 174 -10.03 -5.68 -9.10
C TYR A 174 -9.43 -6.46 -7.92
N VAL A 175 -8.37 -7.23 -8.18
CA VAL A 175 -7.53 -7.83 -7.14
C VAL A 175 -6.06 -7.45 -7.27
N SER A 176 -5.33 -7.42 -6.15
CA SER A 176 -3.86 -7.40 -6.14
C SER A 176 -3.32 -8.75 -5.68
N ILE A 177 -2.21 -9.17 -6.29
CA ILE A 177 -1.53 -10.42 -6.00
C ILE A 177 -0.02 -10.18 -5.94
N LYS A 178 0.65 -10.91 -5.06
CA LYS A 178 2.10 -10.89 -4.90
C LYS A 178 2.67 -12.23 -5.34
N LEU A 179 3.82 -12.22 -6.03
CA LEU A 179 4.44 -13.46 -6.49
C LEU A 179 4.84 -14.37 -5.33
N SER A 180 5.40 -13.80 -4.24
CA SER A 180 5.77 -14.59 -3.06
C SER A 180 4.56 -15.17 -2.32
N ALA A 181 3.37 -14.61 -2.51
CA ALA A 181 2.15 -15.11 -1.87
C ALA A 181 1.55 -16.31 -2.61
N VAL A 182 1.99 -16.62 -3.83
CA VAL A 182 1.44 -17.72 -4.64
C VAL A 182 2.49 -18.72 -5.12
N ALA A 183 3.75 -18.53 -4.79
CA ALA A 183 4.81 -19.48 -5.07
C ALA A 183 5.76 -19.58 -3.88
N SER A 184 6.12 -20.81 -3.51
CA SER A 184 7.20 -21.01 -2.56
C SER A 184 8.55 -21.01 -3.30
N GLN A 185 9.64 -20.79 -2.56
CA GLN A 185 11.02 -20.96 -3.05
C GLN A 185 11.32 -20.18 -4.34
N LEU A 186 11.12 -18.86 -4.31
CA LEU A 186 11.52 -17.97 -5.41
C LEU A 186 13.06 -17.91 -5.48
N SER A 187 13.65 -18.77 -6.30
CA SER A 187 15.11 -18.88 -6.42
C SER A 187 15.66 -17.91 -7.45
N MET A 188 16.48 -16.97 -6.99
CA MET A 188 17.22 -16.05 -7.88
C MET A 188 18.38 -16.75 -8.62
N TRP A 189 18.76 -17.97 -8.22
CA TRP A 189 19.75 -18.80 -8.92
C TRP A 189 19.15 -19.54 -10.12
N GLY A 190 17.93 -20.06 -9.96
CA GLY A 190 17.14 -20.68 -11.03
C GLY A 190 16.16 -19.68 -11.63
N PHE A 191 16.66 -18.52 -12.05
CA PHE A 191 15.83 -17.36 -12.38
C PHE A 191 14.83 -17.65 -13.50
N GLU A 192 15.29 -18.19 -14.64
CA GLU A 192 14.41 -18.48 -15.79
C GLU A 192 13.37 -19.57 -15.47
N GLN A 193 13.75 -20.60 -14.73
CA GLN A 193 12.82 -21.65 -14.30
C GLN A 193 11.78 -21.09 -13.32
N THR A 194 12.19 -20.21 -12.41
CA THR A 194 11.28 -19.53 -11.47
C THR A 194 10.30 -18.65 -12.22
N VAL A 195 10.77 -17.88 -13.21
CA VAL A 195 9.93 -17.05 -14.08
C VAL A 195 8.93 -17.92 -14.83
N GLN A 196 9.36 -19.00 -15.48
CA GLN A 196 8.48 -19.86 -16.25
C GLN A 196 7.40 -20.50 -15.36
N ARG A 197 7.80 -21.03 -14.19
CA ARG A 197 6.88 -21.61 -13.20
C ARG A 197 5.81 -20.61 -12.75
N LEU A 198 6.20 -19.36 -12.50
CA LEU A 198 5.28 -18.29 -12.12
C LEU A 198 4.33 -17.90 -13.26
N VAL A 199 4.85 -17.78 -14.47
CA VAL A 199 4.04 -17.50 -15.67
C VAL A 199 2.99 -18.61 -15.87
N ASP A 200 3.39 -19.88 -15.79
CA ASP A 200 2.48 -21.00 -15.97
C ASP A 200 1.42 -21.05 -14.86
N LYS A 201 1.82 -20.81 -13.61
CA LYS A 201 0.90 -20.77 -12.47
C LYS A 201 -0.12 -19.64 -12.55
N LEU A 202 0.28 -18.46 -13.03
CA LEU A 202 -0.58 -17.28 -13.10
C LEU A 202 -1.42 -17.19 -14.38
N THR A 203 -1.03 -17.88 -15.45
CA THR A 203 -1.73 -17.81 -16.75
C THR A 203 -3.25 -18.07 -16.62
N PRO A 204 -3.73 -19.12 -15.93
CA PRO A 204 -5.17 -19.39 -15.82
C PRO A 204 -5.95 -18.26 -15.11
N LEU A 205 -5.33 -17.59 -14.13
CA LEU A 205 -5.92 -16.46 -13.42
C LEU A 205 -6.14 -15.27 -14.37
N TYR A 206 -5.14 -14.97 -15.21
CA TYR A 206 -5.20 -13.88 -16.19
C TYR A 206 -6.14 -14.19 -17.36
N GLU A 207 -6.16 -15.44 -17.84
CA GLU A 207 -7.12 -15.88 -18.87
C GLU A 207 -8.56 -15.80 -18.38
N TYR A 208 -8.80 -16.17 -17.12
CA TYR A 208 -10.11 -15.97 -16.51
C TYR A 208 -10.50 -14.49 -16.47
N ALA A 209 -9.58 -13.61 -16.06
CA ALA A 209 -9.82 -12.17 -16.02
C ALA A 209 -10.15 -11.60 -17.41
N ALA A 210 -9.42 -12.03 -18.45
CA ALA A 210 -9.62 -11.60 -19.84
C ALA A 210 -10.94 -12.12 -20.46
N SER A 211 -11.37 -13.32 -20.08
CA SER A 211 -12.58 -13.95 -20.65
C SER A 211 -13.90 -13.41 -20.09
N GLN A 212 -13.88 -12.53 -19.09
CA GLN A 212 -15.11 -11.96 -18.53
C GLN A 212 -15.72 -10.90 -19.47
N PRO A 213 -17.06 -10.74 -19.49
CA PRO A 213 -17.72 -9.72 -20.32
C PRO A 213 -17.20 -8.30 -20.07
N THR A 214 -16.86 -8.01 -18.83
CA THR A 214 -16.02 -6.87 -18.46
C THR A 214 -14.73 -7.45 -17.88
N PRO A 215 -13.57 -7.26 -18.56
CA PRO A 215 -12.32 -7.82 -18.09
C PRO A 215 -12.03 -7.40 -16.65
N LYS A 216 -11.67 -8.38 -15.82
CA LYS A 216 -11.29 -8.10 -14.43
C LYS A 216 -9.86 -7.59 -14.37
N PHE A 217 -9.59 -6.73 -13.39
CA PHE A 217 -8.29 -6.13 -13.24
C PHE A 217 -7.42 -6.91 -12.25
N ILE A 218 -6.22 -7.27 -12.67
CA ILE A 218 -5.20 -7.89 -11.81
C ILE A 218 -4.01 -6.94 -11.72
N ASN A 219 -3.57 -6.66 -10.49
CA ASN A 219 -2.37 -5.87 -10.22
C ASN A 219 -1.31 -6.73 -9.53
N LEU A 220 -0.11 -6.80 -10.10
CA LEU A 220 1.04 -7.40 -9.46
C LEU A 220 1.65 -6.40 -8.46
N ASP A 221 1.54 -6.71 -7.18
CA ASP A 221 2.16 -5.96 -6.11
C ASP A 221 3.67 -6.28 -6.04
N MET A 222 4.46 -5.26 -5.69
CA MET A 222 5.91 -5.35 -5.55
C MET A 222 6.29 -5.47 -4.08
N GLU A 223 7.25 -6.34 -3.76
CA GLU A 223 7.69 -6.61 -2.38
C GLU A 223 9.09 -6.08 -2.11
N GLU A 224 10.09 -6.94 -2.02
CA GLU A 224 11.48 -6.55 -1.70
C GLU A 224 12.24 -6.20 -2.97
N TYR A 225 13.39 -5.53 -2.85
CA TYR A 225 14.21 -5.13 -4.00
C TYR A 225 14.52 -6.30 -4.94
N ARG A 226 14.84 -7.47 -4.36
CA ARG A 226 15.10 -8.71 -5.10
C ARG A 226 13.96 -9.14 -6.04
N ASP A 227 12.72 -8.73 -5.75
CA ASP A 227 11.54 -9.12 -6.51
C ASP A 227 11.29 -8.22 -7.73
N LEU A 228 11.95 -7.06 -7.84
CA LEU A 228 11.71 -6.07 -8.91
C LEU A 228 11.88 -6.70 -10.30
N GLY A 229 13.06 -7.24 -10.58
CA GLY A 229 13.37 -7.84 -11.88
C GLY A 229 12.52 -9.07 -12.18
N LEU A 230 12.32 -9.94 -11.16
CA LEU A 230 11.48 -11.14 -11.29
C LEU A 230 10.04 -10.77 -11.66
N THR A 231 9.45 -9.81 -10.93
CA THR A 231 8.06 -9.40 -11.10
C THR A 231 7.84 -8.72 -12.45
N MET A 232 8.75 -7.85 -12.88
CA MET A 232 8.68 -7.23 -14.19
C MET A 232 8.76 -8.25 -15.32
N LEU A 233 9.67 -9.23 -15.25
CA LEU A 233 9.80 -10.22 -16.30
C LEU A 233 8.58 -11.15 -16.37
N VAL A 234 8.06 -11.60 -15.23
CA VAL A 234 6.82 -12.39 -15.16
C VAL A 234 5.64 -11.61 -15.73
N PHE A 235 5.49 -10.33 -15.36
CA PHE A 235 4.43 -9.46 -15.87
C PHE A 235 4.47 -9.33 -17.40
N LYS A 236 5.65 -9.01 -17.95
CA LYS A 236 5.83 -8.89 -19.41
C LYS A 236 5.58 -10.22 -20.12
N LYS A 237 6.13 -11.34 -19.62
CA LYS A 237 5.92 -12.67 -20.24
C LYS A 237 4.46 -13.11 -20.20
N LEU A 238 3.73 -12.81 -19.13
CA LEU A 238 2.28 -13.05 -19.06
C LEU A 238 1.57 -12.23 -20.13
N LEU A 239 1.74 -10.91 -20.13
CA LEU A 239 1.00 -10.05 -21.07
C LEU A 239 1.42 -10.25 -22.52
N SER A 240 2.62 -10.74 -22.82
CA SER A 240 3.03 -11.10 -24.19
C SER A 240 2.28 -12.31 -24.78
N LYS A 241 1.50 -13.05 -23.99
CA LYS A 241 0.68 -14.17 -24.49
C LYS A 241 -0.46 -13.66 -25.38
N GLU A 242 -0.70 -14.34 -26.50
CA GLU A 242 -1.70 -13.95 -27.50
C GLU A 242 -3.11 -13.85 -26.89
N GLN A 243 -3.50 -14.83 -26.07
CA GLN A 243 -4.80 -14.85 -25.40
C GLN A 243 -5.00 -13.72 -24.38
N LEU A 244 -3.92 -13.03 -23.99
CA LEU A 244 -3.96 -11.89 -23.08
C LEU A 244 -3.76 -10.57 -23.82
N HIS A 245 -3.63 -10.55 -25.15
CA HIS A 245 -3.28 -9.36 -25.97
C HIS A 245 -4.16 -8.12 -25.69
N ASN A 246 -5.46 -8.33 -25.46
CA ASN A 246 -6.42 -7.25 -25.16
C ASN A 246 -6.65 -7.01 -23.65
N LEU A 247 -5.98 -7.75 -22.77
CA LEU A 247 -6.09 -7.54 -21.32
C LEU A 247 -5.15 -6.41 -20.88
N GLU A 248 -5.72 -5.42 -20.22
CA GLU A 248 -4.98 -4.44 -19.43
C GLU A 248 -4.79 -4.98 -18.00
N ALA A 249 -3.55 -4.96 -17.51
CA ALA A 249 -3.23 -5.36 -16.13
C ALA A 249 -2.23 -4.38 -15.51
N GLY A 250 -2.06 -4.47 -14.18
CA GLY A 250 -1.26 -3.54 -13.41
C GLY A 250 0.00 -4.14 -12.81
N ILE A 251 1.02 -3.30 -12.61
CA ILE A 251 2.23 -3.61 -11.85
C ILE A 251 2.60 -2.43 -10.94
N VAL A 252 3.12 -2.73 -9.74
CA VAL A 252 3.61 -1.72 -8.80
C VAL A 252 5.07 -1.37 -9.07
N LEU A 253 5.40 -0.07 -9.01
CA LEU A 253 6.77 0.42 -8.91
C LEU A 253 6.96 1.23 -7.62
N GLN A 254 8.10 1.01 -6.97
CA GLN A 254 8.42 1.62 -5.68
C GLN A 254 9.46 2.73 -5.86
N ALA A 255 9.05 3.98 -5.66
CA ALA A 255 9.87 5.15 -5.91
C ALA A 255 11.06 5.33 -4.96
N TYR A 256 11.09 4.63 -3.83
CA TYR A 256 12.26 4.61 -2.95
C TYR A 256 13.47 3.86 -3.56
N LEU A 257 13.30 3.16 -4.69
CA LEU A 257 14.38 2.49 -5.42
C LEU A 257 14.87 3.43 -6.53
N PRO A 258 16.17 3.67 -6.65
CA PRO A 258 16.73 4.35 -7.82
C PRO A 258 16.34 3.66 -9.13
N ASP A 259 16.32 2.32 -9.12
CA ASP A 259 16.02 1.43 -10.26
C ASP A 259 14.62 1.65 -10.85
N SER A 260 13.69 2.19 -10.04
CA SER A 260 12.30 2.37 -10.45
C SER A 260 12.13 3.31 -11.66
N PHE A 261 13.08 4.22 -11.90
CA PHE A 261 13.00 5.11 -13.06
C PHE A 261 13.31 4.40 -14.38
N GLU A 262 14.36 3.57 -14.41
CA GLU A 262 14.65 2.75 -15.58
C GLU A 262 13.61 1.64 -15.75
N ALA A 263 13.12 1.07 -14.65
CA ALA A 263 12.01 0.12 -14.68
C ALA A 263 10.74 0.72 -15.30
N LEU A 264 10.42 1.99 -14.99
CA LEU A 264 9.29 2.69 -15.59
C LEU A 264 9.49 2.91 -17.10
N LYS A 265 10.70 3.27 -17.55
CA LYS A 265 11.01 3.40 -18.97
C LYS A 265 10.82 2.07 -19.70
N GLU A 266 11.38 1.00 -19.15
CA GLU A 266 11.26 -0.35 -19.72
C GLU A 266 9.79 -0.81 -19.83
N LEU A 267 8.98 -0.56 -18.78
CA LEU A 267 7.54 -0.85 -18.82
C LEU A 267 6.79 0.04 -19.82
N THR A 268 7.21 1.29 -19.99
CA THR A 268 6.66 2.21 -20.99
C THR A 268 6.91 1.70 -22.40
N ASP A 269 8.15 1.31 -22.70
CA ASP A 269 8.55 0.79 -24.02
C ASP A 269 7.80 -0.52 -24.34
N PHE A 270 7.68 -1.40 -23.36
CA PHE A 270 6.87 -2.62 -23.47
C PHE A 270 5.40 -2.29 -23.78
N ALA A 271 4.80 -1.35 -23.06
CA ALA A 271 3.41 -0.94 -23.26
C ALA A 271 3.19 -0.31 -24.63
N GLN A 272 4.11 0.57 -25.06
CA GLN A 272 4.05 1.21 -26.37
C GLN A 272 4.14 0.18 -27.50
N THR A 273 5.08 -0.76 -27.40
CA THR A 273 5.20 -1.87 -28.37
C THR A 273 3.91 -2.68 -28.45
N ARG A 274 3.33 -3.00 -27.29
CA ARG A 274 2.09 -3.76 -27.20
C ARG A 274 0.90 -3.04 -27.84
N THR A 275 0.71 -1.75 -27.54
CA THR A 275 -0.35 -0.94 -28.13
C THR A 275 -0.14 -0.68 -29.63
N ALA A 276 1.10 -0.52 -30.08
CA ALA A 276 1.43 -0.42 -31.51
C ALA A 276 1.07 -1.70 -32.28
N ASN A 277 1.13 -2.86 -31.62
CA ASN A 277 0.67 -4.14 -32.15
C ASN A 277 -0.84 -4.39 -31.95
N GLY A 278 -1.61 -3.35 -31.63
CA GLY A 278 -3.07 -3.36 -31.47
C GLY A 278 -3.56 -3.81 -30.09
N GLY A 279 -2.66 -4.05 -29.13
CA GLY A 279 -3.02 -4.60 -27.81
C GLY A 279 -3.39 -3.56 -26.78
N ALA A 280 -3.84 -4.02 -25.62
CA ALA A 280 -4.13 -3.14 -24.50
C ALA A 280 -2.85 -2.56 -23.89
N GLY A 281 -2.96 -1.36 -23.31
CA GLY A 281 -1.89 -0.78 -22.49
C GLY A 281 -1.67 -1.53 -21.18
N ILE A 282 -0.89 -0.94 -20.29
CA ILE A 282 -0.71 -1.44 -18.92
C ILE A 282 -0.98 -0.34 -17.91
N LYS A 283 -1.26 -0.72 -16.67
CA LYS A 283 -1.27 0.20 -15.54
C LYS A 283 0.05 0.11 -14.77
N VAL A 284 0.65 1.25 -14.46
CA VAL A 284 1.78 1.33 -13.52
C VAL A 284 1.31 2.05 -12.26
N ARG A 285 1.28 1.34 -11.14
CA ARG A 285 0.93 1.89 -9.83
C ARG A 285 2.20 2.35 -9.13
N ILE A 286 2.37 3.66 -9.00
CA ILE A 286 3.53 4.27 -8.37
C ILE A 286 3.25 4.43 -6.88
N VAL A 287 4.04 3.74 -6.05
CA VAL A 287 4.08 3.87 -4.59
C VAL A 287 5.43 4.41 -4.16
N LYS A 288 5.58 4.88 -2.91
CA LYS A 288 6.92 5.19 -2.36
C LYS A 288 7.70 3.90 -2.08
N GLY A 289 7.11 3.01 -1.29
CA GLY A 289 7.73 1.74 -0.89
C GLY A 289 7.27 1.39 0.53
N ALA A 290 7.28 0.09 0.87
CA ALA A 290 6.73 -0.41 2.12
C ALA A 290 7.68 -1.33 2.91
N ASN A 291 8.89 -1.58 2.39
CA ASN A 291 9.82 -2.55 2.97
C ASN A 291 11.17 -1.94 3.39
N LEU A 292 11.26 -0.61 3.56
CA LEU A 292 12.52 0.09 3.86
C LEU A 292 13.29 -0.52 5.05
N ALA A 293 12.60 -0.92 6.12
CA ALA A 293 13.23 -1.56 7.26
C ALA A 293 13.88 -2.92 6.90
N MET A 294 13.23 -3.70 6.03
CA MET A 294 13.79 -4.96 5.53
C MET A 294 15.00 -4.71 4.64
N GLU A 295 14.93 -3.74 3.73
CA GLU A 295 16.06 -3.38 2.85
C GLU A 295 17.30 -2.92 3.65
N ILE A 296 17.10 -2.17 4.74
CA ILE A 296 18.19 -1.76 5.64
C ILE A 296 18.81 -2.97 6.34
N VAL A 297 17.99 -3.91 6.82
CA VAL A 297 18.47 -5.12 7.47
C VAL A 297 19.22 -6.00 6.47
N ASP A 298 18.67 -6.20 5.28
CA ASP A 298 19.25 -7.04 4.23
C ASP A 298 20.62 -6.50 3.78
N ALA A 299 20.70 -5.19 3.51
CA ALA A 299 21.94 -4.53 3.16
C ALA A 299 23.01 -4.68 4.26
N LYS A 300 22.65 -4.43 5.52
CA LYS A 300 23.59 -4.57 6.65
C LYS A 300 24.01 -6.00 6.90
N TRP A 301 23.10 -6.95 6.75
CA TRP A 301 23.36 -8.37 6.98
C TRP A 301 24.35 -8.93 5.96
N HIS A 302 24.19 -8.54 4.68
CA HIS A 302 25.04 -9.00 3.59
C HIS A 302 26.26 -8.12 3.32
N GLY A 303 26.38 -6.97 3.99
CA GLY A 303 27.42 -5.98 3.71
C GLY A 303 27.25 -5.31 2.34
N TRP A 304 26.03 -5.25 1.82
CA TRP A 304 25.69 -4.60 0.55
C TRP A 304 25.39 -3.12 0.76
N GLU A 305 25.46 -2.36 -0.33
CA GLU A 305 24.89 -1.03 -0.35
C GLU A 305 23.36 -1.09 -0.20
N LEU A 306 22.79 -0.06 0.40
CA LEU A 306 21.34 0.03 0.55
C LEU A 306 20.69 0.20 -0.83
N ALA A 307 19.83 -0.74 -1.21
CA ALA A 307 19.13 -0.72 -2.49
C ALA A 307 18.21 0.51 -2.68
N THR A 308 17.70 1.07 -1.58
CA THR A 308 16.85 2.26 -1.60
C THR A 308 17.66 3.56 -1.54
N TYR A 309 17.04 4.68 -1.89
CA TYR A 309 17.58 6.00 -1.58
C TYR A 309 17.86 6.15 -0.08
N SER A 310 19.01 6.72 0.25
CA SER A 310 19.44 6.93 1.63
C SER A 310 18.62 7.98 2.38
N THR A 311 17.94 8.87 1.67
CA THR A 311 17.10 9.91 2.26
C THR A 311 15.65 9.84 1.78
N LYS A 312 14.74 10.25 2.66
CA LYS A 312 13.33 10.41 2.32
C LYS A 312 13.13 11.47 1.23
N ALA A 313 13.88 12.57 1.28
CA ALA A 313 13.77 13.65 0.30
C ALA A 313 14.05 13.14 -1.12
N ASP A 314 15.03 12.25 -1.28
CA ASP A 314 15.34 11.61 -2.57
C ASP A 314 14.26 10.62 -3.01
N SER A 315 13.72 9.83 -2.08
CA SER A 315 12.58 8.95 -2.37
C SER A 315 11.33 9.74 -2.82
N ASP A 316 11.05 10.86 -2.15
CA ASP A 316 9.93 11.76 -2.46
C ASP A 316 10.16 12.53 -3.77
N ALA A 317 11.41 12.85 -4.10
CA ALA A 317 11.81 13.45 -5.37
C ALA A 317 11.65 12.44 -6.50
N ASN A 318 12.12 11.19 -6.33
CA ASN A 318 11.97 10.17 -7.35
C ASN A 318 10.50 9.81 -7.57
N TYR A 319 9.66 9.80 -6.52
CA TYR A 319 8.21 9.62 -6.67
C TYR A 319 7.62 10.64 -7.65
N LYS A 320 8.02 11.91 -7.55
CA LYS A 320 7.60 12.96 -8.47
C LYS A 320 8.26 12.83 -9.84
N ARG A 321 9.52 12.38 -9.92
CA ARG A 321 10.22 12.08 -11.19
C ARG A 321 9.47 11.01 -12.00
N LEU A 322 9.02 9.93 -11.34
CA LEU A 322 8.24 8.88 -11.99
C LEU A 322 6.91 9.42 -12.53
N ILE A 323 6.19 10.22 -11.73
CA ILE A 323 4.92 10.84 -12.13
C ILE A 323 5.14 11.80 -13.30
N ASP A 324 6.11 12.70 -13.19
CA ASP A 324 6.45 13.70 -14.21
C ASP A 324 6.81 13.04 -15.55
N TYR A 325 7.57 11.94 -15.51
CA TYR A 325 7.90 11.16 -16.69
C TYR A 325 6.67 10.45 -17.28
N ALA A 326 5.86 9.79 -16.45
CA ALA A 326 4.72 8.99 -16.92
C ALA A 326 3.59 9.85 -17.49
N LEU A 327 3.34 11.03 -16.91
CA LEU A 327 2.29 11.97 -17.33
C LEU A 327 2.73 12.81 -18.54
N ASP A 328 3.17 12.14 -19.59
CA ASP A 328 3.52 12.74 -20.88
C ASP A 328 2.50 12.32 -21.93
N ALA A 329 2.03 13.26 -22.75
CA ALA A 329 0.96 13.02 -23.71
C ALA A 329 1.23 11.87 -24.68
N LYS A 330 2.49 11.59 -25.03
CA LYS A 330 2.84 10.46 -25.91
C LYS A 330 2.88 9.14 -25.14
N ARG A 331 3.52 9.12 -23.96
CA ARG A 331 3.70 7.90 -23.15
C ARG A 331 2.39 7.41 -22.54
N ILE A 332 1.52 8.33 -22.13
CA ILE A 332 0.27 8.02 -21.44
C ILE A 332 -0.74 7.28 -22.31
N THR A 333 -0.62 7.35 -23.64
CA THR A 333 -1.49 6.59 -24.56
C THR A 333 -1.38 5.08 -24.34
N ALA A 334 -0.20 4.60 -23.95
CA ALA A 334 0.05 3.20 -23.62
C ALA A 334 -0.06 2.88 -22.12
N LEU A 335 -0.16 3.89 -21.26
CA LEU A 335 -0.11 3.74 -19.81
C LEU A 335 -1.36 4.25 -19.11
N ARG A 336 -1.78 3.58 -18.04
CA ARG A 336 -2.58 4.17 -16.97
C ARG A 336 -1.73 4.31 -15.72
N VAL A 337 -1.77 5.45 -15.05
CA VAL A 337 -0.89 5.72 -13.89
C VAL A 337 -1.71 5.70 -12.61
N GLY A 338 -1.37 4.78 -11.70
CA GLY A 338 -1.92 4.75 -10.35
C GLY A 338 -1.07 5.60 -9.41
N ILE A 339 -1.59 6.71 -8.90
CA ILE A 339 -0.92 7.58 -7.93
C ILE A 339 -1.30 7.10 -6.52
N ALA A 340 -0.47 6.24 -5.94
CA ALA A 340 -0.77 5.60 -4.67
C ALA A 340 -0.06 6.26 -3.48
N GLY A 341 -0.83 6.83 -2.54
CA GLY A 341 -0.28 7.49 -1.36
C GLY A 341 -1.31 8.26 -0.53
N HIS A 342 -0.84 8.87 0.57
CA HIS A 342 -1.65 9.73 1.43
C HIS A 342 -1.08 11.14 1.60
N ASN A 343 0.07 11.44 0.99
CA ASN A 343 0.65 12.76 1.04
C ASN A 343 -0.18 13.70 0.17
N LEU A 344 -0.90 14.63 0.80
CA LEU A 344 -1.81 15.54 0.11
C LEU A 344 -1.08 16.38 -0.94
N PHE A 345 0.16 16.81 -0.67
CA PHE A 345 0.94 17.60 -1.63
C PHE A 345 1.30 16.78 -2.87
N ASP A 346 1.66 15.51 -2.70
CA ASP A 346 1.98 14.62 -3.83
C ASP A 346 0.72 14.34 -4.68
N LEU A 347 -0.44 14.13 -4.03
CA LEU A 347 -1.72 13.92 -4.71
C LEU A 347 -2.19 15.18 -5.45
N ALA A 348 -2.09 16.35 -4.82
CA ALA A 348 -2.44 17.62 -5.42
C ALA A 348 -1.55 17.96 -6.61
N PHE A 349 -0.23 17.72 -6.48
CA PHE A 349 0.74 17.89 -7.56
C PHE A 349 0.41 17.00 -8.75
N ALA A 350 0.21 15.70 -8.54
CA ALA A 350 -0.14 14.77 -9.61
C ALA A 350 -1.47 15.14 -10.29
N HIS A 351 -2.46 15.57 -9.52
CA HIS A 351 -3.75 16.02 -10.07
C HIS A 351 -3.58 17.27 -10.94
N LYS A 352 -2.95 18.32 -10.41
CA LYS A 352 -2.73 19.57 -11.16
C LYS A 352 -1.88 19.34 -12.40
N LEU A 353 -0.83 18.52 -12.30
CA LEU A 353 0.00 18.14 -13.45
C LEU A 353 -0.80 17.39 -14.52
N SER A 354 -1.63 16.42 -14.11
CA SER A 354 -2.47 15.66 -15.04
C SER A 354 -3.49 16.53 -15.78
N VAL A 355 -4.05 17.54 -15.10
CA VAL A 355 -4.99 18.50 -15.70
C VAL A 355 -4.25 19.44 -16.65
N ALA A 356 -3.11 20.01 -16.23
CA ALA A 356 -2.33 20.91 -17.05
C ALA A 356 -1.80 20.27 -18.33
N ARG A 357 -1.56 18.95 -18.30
CA ARG A 357 -1.13 18.16 -19.46
C ARG A 357 -2.26 17.47 -20.21
N GLU A 358 -3.51 17.66 -19.80
CA GLU A 358 -4.71 17.09 -20.42
C GLU A 358 -4.72 15.54 -20.48
N VAL A 359 -4.21 14.90 -19.42
CA VAL A 359 -4.09 13.42 -19.31
C VAL A 359 -4.80 12.83 -18.10
N SER A 360 -5.70 13.60 -17.47
CA SER A 360 -6.36 13.21 -16.21
C SER A 360 -7.22 11.94 -16.31
N ASP A 361 -7.71 11.60 -17.50
CA ASP A 361 -8.49 10.38 -17.79
C ASP A 361 -7.65 9.09 -17.68
N ARG A 362 -6.32 9.22 -17.73
CA ARG A 362 -5.35 8.13 -17.60
C ARG A 362 -4.70 8.05 -16.22
N VAL A 363 -5.22 8.80 -15.25
CA VAL A 363 -4.70 8.84 -13.87
C VAL A 363 -5.75 8.31 -12.90
N GLU A 364 -5.35 7.37 -12.05
CA GLU A 364 -6.19 6.87 -10.96
C GLU A 364 -5.53 7.14 -9.62
N PHE A 365 -6.25 7.76 -8.70
CA PHE A 365 -5.74 8.07 -7.36
C PHE A 365 -6.07 6.93 -6.40
N GLU A 366 -5.04 6.44 -5.72
CA GLU A 366 -5.16 5.28 -4.85
C GLU A 366 -4.75 5.59 -3.40
N MET A 367 -5.57 5.16 -2.45
CA MET A 367 -5.30 5.32 -1.02
C MET A 367 -5.50 4.00 -0.29
N LEU A 368 -5.01 3.90 0.94
CA LEU A 368 -5.27 2.73 1.78
C LEU A 368 -6.63 2.90 2.45
N GLN A 369 -7.33 1.79 2.60
CA GLN A 369 -8.59 1.79 3.32
C GLN A 369 -8.40 2.22 4.79
N GLY A 370 -9.33 3.07 5.25
CA GLY A 370 -9.50 3.38 6.67
C GLY A 370 -8.53 4.41 7.25
N MET A 371 -7.67 5.01 6.42
CA MET A 371 -6.73 6.05 6.85
C MET A 371 -7.20 7.44 6.40
N ALA A 372 -7.27 8.40 7.32
CA ALA A 372 -7.57 9.80 7.05
C ALA A 372 -8.82 10.04 6.17
N GLN A 373 -9.94 9.37 6.50
CA GLN A 373 -11.12 9.28 5.63
C GLN A 373 -11.71 10.66 5.29
N HIS A 374 -11.70 11.58 6.25
CA HIS A 374 -12.14 12.97 6.06
C HIS A 374 -11.36 13.73 4.98
N LEU A 375 -10.06 13.45 4.84
CA LEU A 375 -9.20 14.04 3.80
C LEU A 375 -9.35 13.29 2.48
N SER A 376 -9.41 11.96 2.51
CA SER A 376 -9.70 11.15 1.31
C SER A 376 -11.00 11.58 0.64
N ALA A 377 -12.03 11.96 1.42
CA ALA A 377 -13.27 12.48 0.89
C ALA A 377 -13.10 13.81 0.12
N GLN A 378 -12.24 14.73 0.57
CA GLN A 378 -11.98 15.98 -0.16
C GLN A 378 -11.14 15.73 -1.42
N VAL A 379 -10.11 14.87 -1.31
CA VAL A 379 -9.33 14.45 -2.49
C VAL A 379 -10.25 13.86 -3.54
N LYS A 380 -11.14 12.92 -3.15
CA LYS A 380 -12.13 12.31 -4.04
C LYS A 380 -12.99 13.34 -4.77
N LYS A 381 -13.47 14.38 -4.09
CA LYS A 381 -14.30 15.42 -4.72
C LYS A 381 -13.55 16.13 -5.84
N SER A 382 -12.26 16.42 -5.66
CA SER A 382 -11.45 17.08 -6.68
C SER A 382 -11.04 16.15 -7.83
N VAL A 383 -10.67 14.90 -7.52
CA VAL A 383 -10.17 13.96 -8.54
C VAL A 383 -11.27 13.08 -9.17
N GLY A 384 -12.52 13.20 -8.70
CA GLY A 384 -13.69 12.48 -9.19
C GLY A 384 -13.88 11.08 -8.58
N SER A 385 -12.83 10.26 -8.54
CA SER A 385 -12.92 8.90 -7.99
C SER A 385 -11.64 8.47 -7.26
N LEU A 386 -11.80 7.56 -6.29
CA LEU A 386 -10.68 6.92 -5.59
C LEU A 386 -10.76 5.41 -5.73
N LEU A 387 -9.59 4.79 -5.83
CA LEU A 387 -9.40 3.36 -5.65
C LEU A 387 -8.82 3.09 -4.25
N LEU A 388 -9.56 2.39 -3.40
CA LEU A 388 -9.06 2.01 -2.07
C LEU A 388 -8.42 0.63 -2.12
N TYR A 389 -7.13 0.58 -1.78
CA TYR A 389 -6.45 -0.66 -1.49
C TYR A 389 -6.98 -1.23 -0.19
N THR A 390 -7.66 -2.38 -0.32
CA THR A 390 -8.53 -2.95 0.69
C THR A 390 -8.01 -4.33 1.08
N PRO A 391 -7.31 -4.43 2.21
CA PRO A 391 -6.91 -5.72 2.75
C PRO A 391 -8.15 -6.52 3.13
N VAL A 392 -8.21 -7.78 2.72
CA VAL A 392 -9.32 -8.70 3.00
C VAL A 392 -8.78 -9.84 3.85
N VAL A 393 -9.48 -10.15 4.95
CA VAL A 393 -9.05 -11.18 5.91
C VAL A 393 -10.21 -12.04 6.36
N ARG A 394 -10.00 -13.36 6.42
CA ARG A 394 -10.92 -14.30 7.06
C ARG A 394 -10.85 -14.15 8.58
N PRO A 395 -11.97 -14.17 9.31
CA PRO A 395 -11.95 -14.07 10.77
C PRO A 395 -11.07 -15.11 11.49
N SER A 396 -10.93 -16.31 10.92
CA SER A 396 -10.06 -17.40 11.40
C SER A 396 -8.57 -17.11 11.19
N GLU A 397 -8.24 -16.21 10.28
CA GLU A 397 -6.89 -15.79 9.91
C GLU A 397 -6.61 -14.35 10.36
N PHE A 398 -7.33 -13.85 11.36
CA PHE A 398 -7.12 -12.48 11.83
C PHE A 398 -5.68 -12.25 12.36
N GLN A 399 -5.00 -13.29 12.84
CA GLN A 399 -3.58 -13.25 13.18
C GLN A 399 -2.68 -12.86 11.98
N VAL A 400 -3.11 -13.14 10.76
CA VAL A 400 -2.38 -12.78 9.53
C VAL A 400 -2.43 -11.27 9.30
N ALA A 401 -3.52 -10.62 9.71
CA ALA A 401 -3.63 -9.16 9.69
C ALA A 401 -2.62 -8.46 10.59
N VAL A 402 -2.08 -9.12 11.62
CA VAL A 402 -1.18 -8.54 12.62
C VAL A 402 0.03 -7.92 11.94
N ALA A 403 0.71 -8.65 11.06
CA ALA A 403 1.89 -8.14 10.36
C ALA A 403 1.58 -6.90 9.51
N TYR A 404 0.44 -6.92 8.81
CA TYR A 404 -0.05 -5.77 8.05
C TYR A 404 -0.37 -4.58 8.96
N LEU A 405 -1.11 -4.79 10.05
CA LEU A 405 -1.50 -3.74 10.99
C LEU A 405 -0.29 -3.13 11.68
N THR A 406 0.64 -3.94 12.18
CA THR A 406 1.91 -3.49 12.76
C THR A 406 2.65 -2.59 11.79
N ARG A 407 2.82 -3.02 10.53
CA ARG A 407 3.48 -2.21 9.51
C ARG A 407 2.75 -0.89 9.25
N ARG A 408 1.42 -0.91 9.16
CA ARG A 408 0.63 0.33 9.01
C ARG A 408 0.80 1.28 10.20
N LEU A 409 0.86 0.73 11.42
CA LEU A 409 1.07 1.52 12.63
C LEU A 409 2.47 2.13 12.68
N GLU A 410 3.50 1.33 12.42
CA GLU A 410 4.90 1.80 12.37
C GLU A 410 5.11 2.85 11.28
N GLU A 411 4.63 2.60 10.07
CA GLU A 411 4.72 3.55 8.97
C GLU A 411 4.04 4.87 9.33
N ASN A 412 2.82 4.82 9.88
CA ASN A 412 2.10 6.05 10.22
C ASN A 412 2.63 6.77 11.46
N GLY A 413 3.31 6.05 12.37
CA GLY A 413 3.94 6.62 13.56
C GLY A 413 5.33 7.22 13.30
N SER A 414 5.97 6.88 12.18
CA SER A 414 7.28 7.42 11.83
C SER A 414 7.24 8.94 11.63
N PRO A 415 8.10 9.74 12.31
CA PRO A 415 8.15 11.21 12.17
C PRO A 415 8.44 11.68 10.73
N GLU A 416 9.11 10.83 9.98
CA GLU A 416 9.40 11.06 8.57
C GLU A 416 8.18 10.79 7.69
N ASN A 417 7.18 10.02 8.11
CA ASN A 417 5.97 9.80 7.31
C ASN A 417 5.02 11.00 7.39
N PHE A 418 4.45 11.41 6.25
CA PHE A 418 3.40 12.43 6.17
C PHE A 418 2.22 12.11 7.11
N MET A 419 1.89 10.83 7.25
CA MET A 419 0.80 10.34 8.10
C MET A 419 1.00 10.64 9.59
N SER A 420 2.22 10.88 10.06
CA SER A 420 2.46 11.25 11.47
C SER A 420 1.91 12.65 11.78
N GLY A 421 1.98 13.57 10.81
CA GLY A 421 1.48 14.94 10.92
C GLY A 421 0.05 15.13 10.40
N VAL A 422 -0.51 14.17 9.66
CA VAL A 422 -1.80 14.33 8.96
C VAL A 422 -2.97 14.65 9.89
N PHE A 423 -2.89 14.24 11.15
CA PHE A 423 -3.93 14.53 12.14
C PHE A 423 -3.81 15.93 12.74
N ASP A 424 -2.69 16.62 12.56
CA ASP A 424 -2.48 17.97 13.09
C ASP A 424 -2.39 19.01 11.99
N ILE A 425 -2.13 18.60 10.75
CA ILE A 425 -1.93 19.49 9.60
C ILE A 425 -3.11 20.44 9.35
N THR A 426 -4.33 20.04 9.73
CA THR A 426 -5.52 20.88 9.63
C THR A 426 -5.56 22.02 10.67
N SER A 427 -4.91 21.84 11.82
CA SER A 427 -5.02 22.73 13.00
C SER A 427 -3.69 23.33 13.47
N ASN A 428 -2.56 22.89 12.91
CA ASN A 428 -1.23 23.31 13.29
C ASN A 428 -0.45 23.79 12.06
N GLN A 429 -0.19 25.10 12.01
CA GLN A 429 0.51 25.75 10.91
C GLN A 429 1.94 25.24 10.74
N ASP A 430 2.65 24.96 11.84
CA ASP A 430 4.04 24.46 11.78
C ASP A 430 4.11 23.10 11.08
N VAL A 431 3.10 22.25 11.30
CA VAL A 431 3.01 20.94 10.63
C VAL A 431 2.74 21.12 9.14
N PHE A 432 1.87 22.06 8.77
CA PHE A 432 1.62 22.39 7.37
C PHE A 432 2.88 22.92 6.68
N ASP A 433 3.55 23.90 7.28
CA ASP A 433 4.75 24.51 6.70
C ASP A 433 5.91 23.52 6.58
N ARG A 434 6.06 22.61 7.56
CA ARG A 434 7.02 21.51 7.49
C ARG A 434 6.75 20.58 6.31
N GLU A 435 5.51 20.11 6.14
CA GLU A 435 5.17 19.20 5.03
C GLU A 435 5.23 19.90 3.67
N ARG A 436 4.84 21.18 3.59
CA ARG A 436 5.04 22.03 2.41
C ARG A 436 6.51 22.14 2.05
N MET A 437 7.38 22.46 3.01
CA MET A 437 8.82 22.58 2.79
C MET A 437 9.44 21.26 2.34
N ARG A 438 9.01 20.12 2.91
CA ARG A 438 9.42 18.78 2.46
C ARG A 438 9.02 18.55 1.00
N PHE A 439 7.79 18.89 0.63
CA PHE A 439 7.28 18.79 -0.74
C PHE A 439 8.09 19.65 -1.73
N GLU A 440 8.26 20.94 -1.47
CA GLU A 440 9.01 21.87 -2.33
C GLU A 440 10.50 21.47 -2.45
N THR A 441 11.10 20.99 -1.36
CA THR A 441 12.47 20.47 -1.36
C THR A 441 12.60 19.25 -2.25
N SER A 442 11.68 18.29 -2.14
CA SER A 442 11.70 17.10 -3.00
C SER A 442 11.48 17.42 -4.48
N LEU A 443 10.71 18.46 -4.82
CA LEU A 443 10.55 18.92 -6.20
C LEU A 443 11.86 19.47 -6.78
N ARG A 444 12.58 20.30 -6.01
CA ARG A 444 13.87 20.85 -6.44
C ARG A 444 14.93 19.76 -6.65
N ARG A 445 14.89 18.72 -5.82
CA ARG A 445 15.82 17.59 -5.89
C ARG A 445 15.59 16.64 -7.07
N ILE A 446 14.48 16.74 -7.82
CA ILE A 446 14.21 15.81 -8.95
C ILE A 446 15.38 15.78 -9.93
N ASP A 447 15.94 16.95 -10.23
CA ASP A 447 17.02 17.11 -11.20
C ASP A 447 18.41 16.80 -10.60
N GLU A 448 18.49 16.58 -9.28
CA GLU A 448 19.71 16.31 -8.51
C GLU A 448 19.87 14.82 -8.16
N LEU A 449 18.86 13.99 -8.48
CA LEU A 449 18.89 12.57 -8.18
C LEU A 449 20.06 11.87 -8.90
N GLY A 450 20.85 11.15 -8.11
CA GLY A 450 22.02 10.39 -8.55
C GLY A 450 21.68 9.15 -9.40
N PRO A 451 22.60 8.17 -9.47
CA PRO A 451 22.55 7.07 -10.45
C PRO A 451 21.25 6.25 -10.38
N SER A 452 20.94 5.57 -11.47
CA SER A 452 19.73 4.76 -11.63
C SER A 452 19.70 3.48 -10.80
N GLN A 453 20.80 3.11 -10.11
CA GLN A 453 20.87 1.90 -9.29
C GLN A 453 21.98 2.06 -8.24
N ASN A 454 21.72 1.66 -6.99
CA ASN A 454 22.73 1.62 -5.93
C ASN A 454 23.44 0.25 -5.88
N THR A 455 22.70 -0.84 -6.06
CA THR A 455 23.24 -2.20 -5.96
C THR A 455 23.55 -2.77 -7.33
N THR A 456 24.81 -3.00 -7.66
CA THR A 456 25.18 -3.72 -8.89
C THR A 456 25.37 -5.21 -8.58
N GLN A 457 24.66 -6.09 -9.29
CA GLN A 457 24.91 -7.53 -9.18
C GLN A 457 26.28 -7.85 -9.80
N ASN A 458 27.24 -8.27 -8.98
CA ASN A 458 28.48 -8.84 -9.51
C ASN A 458 28.19 -10.25 -10.05
N ARG A 459 28.19 -10.39 -11.38
CA ARG A 459 27.99 -11.67 -12.08
C ARG A 459 29.31 -12.32 -12.52
N LEU A 460 30.45 -11.78 -12.10
CA LEU A 460 31.74 -12.40 -12.37
C LEU A 460 31.92 -13.58 -11.41
N VAL A 461 31.98 -14.78 -11.99
CA VAL A 461 32.43 -16.02 -11.34
C VAL A 461 33.94 -16.11 -11.47
#